data_AF-A0A3N6BSW5-F1
#
_entry.id   AF-A0A3N6BSW5-F1
#
_cell.length_a   1.000
_cell.length_b   1.000
_cell.length_c   1.000
_cell.angle_alpha   90.00
_cell.angle_beta   90.00
_cell.angle_gamma   90.00
#
_symmetry.space_group_name_H-M   'P 1'
#
loop_
_entity.id
_entity.type
_entity.pdbx_description
1 polymer ?
#
loop_
_entity_poly.entity_id
_entity_poly.type
_entity_poly.pdbx_seq_one_letter_code
_entity_poly.pdbx_strand_id
1 'polypeptide(L)'
;MIPDDFLNNLSYEQRTELWIHNIGRKNNFILVAESTEGEIIDFADFWKRETNTIPNSSDLTSIYLLEEYQGKGIGKKLLERLFLQIKQLGYQSFFVDVLAENKTRYFYEYYSAKFYKTVQIKIGGKILDEIIYIWDNVDKVLEKLKN
;
A
#
# COMPACT_ATOMS: atom_id res chain seq x y z
N MET A 1 11.78 13.07 -5.27
CA MET A 1 10.76 13.80 -4.49
C MET A 1 9.68 14.36 -5.41
N ILE A 2 8.42 14.23 -5.01
CA ILE A 2 7.23 14.77 -5.71
C ILE A 2 7.31 16.30 -5.70
N PRO A 3 6.90 17.02 -6.77
CA PRO A 3 6.89 18.49 -6.77
C PRO A 3 5.93 19.09 -5.73
N ASP A 4 6.38 20.11 -5.00
CA ASP A 4 5.57 20.78 -3.97
C ASP A 4 4.29 21.40 -4.53
N ASP A 5 4.36 22.03 -5.71
CA ASP A 5 3.18 22.59 -6.38
C ASP A 5 2.12 21.53 -6.66
N PHE A 6 2.52 20.29 -6.94
CA PHE A 6 1.55 19.21 -7.11
C PHE A 6 0.89 18.84 -5.78
N LEU A 7 1.67 18.77 -4.69
CA LEU A 7 1.15 18.48 -3.36
C LEU A 7 0.22 19.58 -2.85
N ASN A 8 0.56 20.85 -3.09
CA ASN A 8 -0.22 22.03 -2.69
C ASN A 8 -1.55 22.15 -3.45
N ASN A 9 -1.66 21.54 -4.63
CA ASN A 9 -2.88 21.51 -5.43
C ASN A 9 -3.75 20.28 -5.16
N LEU A 10 -3.39 19.42 -4.18
CA LEU A 10 -4.27 18.33 -3.75
C LEU A 10 -5.48 18.91 -3.01
N SER A 11 -6.69 18.71 -3.56
CA SER A 11 -7.93 19.12 -2.90
C SER A 11 -8.40 18.05 -1.90
N TYR A 12 -8.81 18.51 -0.73
CA TYR A 12 -9.43 17.67 0.30
C TYR A 12 -10.74 17.06 -0.20
N GLU A 13 -11.52 17.84 -0.94
CA GLU A 13 -12.79 17.44 -1.55
C GLU A 13 -12.55 16.32 -2.57
N GLN A 14 -11.57 16.47 -3.47
CA GLN A 14 -11.20 15.43 -4.43
C GLN A 14 -10.76 14.13 -3.76
N ARG A 15 -10.00 14.23 -2.66
CA ARG A 15 -9.61 13.05 -1.87
C ARG A 15 -10.81 12.41 -1.18
N THR A 16 -11.75 13.21 -0.68
CA THR A 16 -12.99 12.71 -0.08
C THR A 16 -13.80 11.92 -1.10
N GLU A 17 -14.02 12.47 -2.30
CA GLU A 17 -14.74 11.79 -3.38
C GLU A 17 -14.05 10.50 -3.82
N LEU A 18 -12.72 10.52 -3.95
CA LEU A 18 -11.92 9.32 -4.24
C LEU A 18 -12.15 8.24 -3.19
N TRP A 19 -12.12 8.59 -1.90
CA TRP A 19 -12.31 7.62 -0.83
C TRP A 19 -13.75 7.10 -0.74
N ILE A 20 -14.76 7.95 -0.98
CA ILE A 20 -16.16 7.50 -1.11
C ILE A 20 -16.28 6.44 -2.20
N HIS A 21 -15.64 6.65 -3.35
CA HIS A 21 -15.62 5.67 -4.44
C HIS A 21 -14.88 4.37 -4.06
N ASN A 22 -13.70 4.50 -3.45
CA ASN A 22 -12.88 3.35 -3.05
C ASN A 22 -13.60 2.48 -2.00
N ILE A 23 -14.27 3.10 -1.03
CA ILE A 23 -15.06 2.42 0.01
C ILE A 23 -16.30 1.75 -0.59
N GLY A 24 -16.95 2.37 -1.58
CA GLY A 24 -18.12 1.80 -2.25
C GLY A 24 -17.82 0.62 -3.18
N ARG A 25 -16.55 0.32 -3.46
CA ARG A 25 -16.14 -0.70 -4.43
C ARG A 25 -16.21 -2.10 -3.83
N LYS A 26 -17.05 -2.97 -4.42
CA LYS A 26 -17.30 -4.34 -3.92
C LYS A 26 -16.05 -5.23 -3.78
N ASN A 27 -15.03 -4.99 -4.61
CA ASN A 27 -13.81 -5.80 -4.66
C ASN A 27 -12.62 -5.11 -3.98
N ASN A 28 -12.86 -4.01 -3.25
CA ASN A 28 -11.82 -3.34 -2.47
C ASN A 28 -11.92 -3.77 -1.01
N PHE A 29 -10.77 -4.01 -0.40
CA PHE A 29 -10.66 -4.31 1.02
C PHE A 29 -9.90 -3.18 1.67
N ILE A 30 -10.52 -2.53 2.66
CA ILE A 30 -9.96 -1.40 3.37
C ILE A 30 -9.80 -1.79 4.84
N LEU A 31 -8.63 -1.50 5.39
CA LEU A 31 -8.33 -1.61 6.80
C LEU A 31 -7.92 -0.24 7.33
N VAL A 32 -8.38 0.09 8.52
CA VAL A 32 -7.97 1.27 9.28
C VAL A 32 -7.45 0.84 10.64
N ALA A 33 -6.48 1.58 11.17
CA ALA A 33 -6.09 1.50 12.57
C ALA A 33 -6.60 2.74 13.30
N GLU A 34 -7.22 2.52 14.46
CA GLU A 34 -7.71 3.57 15.34
C GLU A 34 -6.79 3.69 16.56
N SER A 35 -6.55 4.93 17.02
CA SER A 35 -5.91 5.21 18.30
C SER A 35 -6.84 4.86 19.47
N THR A 36 -6.32 4.92 20.69
CA THR A 36 -7.12 4.76 21.91
C THR A 36 -8.19 5.84 22.07
N GLU A 37 -7.99 6.98 21.43
CA GLU A 37 -8.88 8.13 21.40
C GLU A 37 -9.92 8.04 20.27
N GLY A 38 -9.86 7.01 19.43
CA GLY A 38 -10.78 6.77 18.31
C GLY A 38 -10.41 7.53 17.02
N GLU A 39 -9.18 8.02 16.90
CA GLU A 39 -8.70 8.70 15.69
C GLU A 39 -8.13 7.69 14.69
N ILE A 40 -8.39 7.87 13.40
CA ILE A 40 -7.79 7.03 12.36
C ILE A 40 -6.34 7.45 12.16
N ILE A 41 -5.40 6.54 12.48
CA ILE A 41 -3.95 6.82 12.48
C ILE A 41 -3.21 6.09 11.35
N ASP A 42 -3.83 5.06 10.78
CA ASP A 42 -3.27 4.25 9.69
C ASP A 42 -4.42 3.77 8.81
N PHE A 43 -4.14 3.59 7.52
CA PHE A 43 -5.03 2.85 6.64
C PHE A 43 -4.24 2.15 5.55
N ALA A 44 -4.84 1.07 5.03
CA ALA A 44 -4.42 0.47 3.79
C ALA A 44 -5.63 -0.06 3.02
N ASP A 45 -5.50 -0.08 1.69
CA ASP A 45 -6.47 -0.73 0.83
C ASP A 45 -5.80 -1.58 -0.24
N PHE A 46 -6.53 -2.62 -0.66
CA PHE A 46 -6.10 -3.45 -1.76
C PHE A 46 -7.26 -3.87 -2.65
N TRP A 47 -6.97 -3.86 -3.94
CA TRP A 47 -7.81 -4.43 -4.98
C TRP A 47 -6.94 -4.81 -6.17
N LYS A 48 -7.41 -5.74 -7.00
CA LYS A 48 -6.68 -6.13 -8.20
C LYS A 48 -6.83 -5.07 -9.29
N ARG A 49 -5.75 -4.38 -9.63
CA ARG A 49 -5.72 -3.36 -10.69
C ARG A 49 -5.98 -3.98 -12.06
N GLU A 50 -6.62 -3.24 -12.96
CA GLU A 50 -6.89 -3.70 -14.33
C GLU A 50 -5.59 -3.97 -15.11
N THR A 51 -4.53 -3.24 -14.80
CA THR A 51 -3.19 -3.42 -15.37
C THR A 51 -2.45 -4.64 -14.81
N ASN A 52 -2.94 -5.24 -13.73
CA ASN A 52 -2.37 -6.45 -13.15
C ASN A 52 -2.97 -7.69 -13.82
N THR A 53 -2.22 -8.22 -14.80
CA THR A 53 -2.61 -9.41 -15.56
C THR A 53 -2.20 -10.73 -14.89
N ILE A 54 -1.61 -10.70 -13.70
CA ILE A 54 -1.08 -11.91 -13.04
C ILE A 54 -2.24 -12.68 -12.37
N PRO A 55 -2.41 -13.99 -12.66
CA PRO A 55 -3.44 -14.81 -12.03
C PRO A 55 -3.27 -14.89 -10.50
N ASN A 56 -4.37 -15.03 -9.77
CA ASN A 56 -4.38 -15.19 -8.31
C ASN A 56 -3.52 -14.14 -7.57
N SER A 57 -3.53 -12.91 -8.07
CA SER A 57 -2.81 -11.78 -7.48
C SER A 57 -3.71 -10.58 -7.25
N SER A 58 -3.25 -9.66 -6.41
CA SER A 58 -3.89 -8.37 -6.17
C SER A 58 -2.83 -7.32 -5.79
N ASP A 59 -3.25 -6.06 -5.63
CA ASP A 59 -2.36 -4.93 -5.46
C ASP A 59 -2.66 -4.20 -4.15
N LEU A 60 -1.63 -3.93 -3.35
CA LEU A 60 -1.69 -2.96 -2.25
C LEU A 60 -1.71 -1.57 -2.88
N THR A 61 -2.88 -0.96 -2.95
CA THR A 61 -3.09 0.27 -3.72
C THR A 61 -2.85 1.53 -2.91
N SER A 62 -3.08 1.46 -1.60
CA SER A 62 -2.71 2.52 -0.67
C SER A 62 -2.27 1.92 0.66
N ILE A 63 -1.27 2.53 1.27
CA ILE A 63 -0.87 2.28 2.66
C ILE A 63 -0.27 3.57 3.20
N TYR A 64 -0.75 4.03 4.35
CA TYR A 64 -0.33 5.28 4.94
C TYR A 64 -0.49 5.28 6.45
N LEU A 65 0.62 5.46 7.15
CA LEU A 65 0.72 5.59 8.59
C LEU A 65 1.25 6.98 8.94
N LEU A 66 0.52 7.71 9.79
CA LEU A 66 0.94 9.02 10.30
C LEU A 66 2.35 8.94 10.91
N GLU A 67 3.19 9.94 10.59
CA GLU A 67 4.63 9.92 10.93
C GLU A 67 4.89 9.75 12.44
N GLU A 68 4.10 10.43 13.28
CA GLU A 68 4.21 10.34 14.75
C GLU A 68 3.83 8.96 15.32
N TYR A 69 3.22 8.09 14.51
CA TYR A 69 2.86 6.72 14.86
C TYR A 69 3.80 5.66 14.23
N GLN A 70 4.79 6.09 13.44
CA GLN A 70 5.81 5.20 12.89
C GLN A 70 6.78 4.69 13.97
N GLY A 71 7.45 3.57 13.71
CA GLY A 71 8.37 2.93 14.66
C GLY A 71 7.72 2.25 15.87
N LYS A 72 6.38 2.33 16.01
CA LYS A 72 5.61 1.72 17.12
C LYS A 72 5.05 0.32 16.78
N GLY A 73 5.46 -0.26 15.65
CA GLY A 73 4.98 -1.58 15.20
C GLY A 73 3.57 -1.59 14.59
N ILE A 74 2.94 -0.43 14.37
CA ILE A 74 1.59 -0.33 13.82
C ILE A 74 1.55 -0.81 12.36
N GLY A 75 2.47 -0.32 11.52
CA GLY A 75 2.57 -0.77 10.12
C GLY A 75 2.83 -2.28 9.98
N LYS A 76 3.58 -2.89 10.92
CA LYS A 76 3.76 -4.35 10.99
C LYS A 76 2.41 -5.06 11.20
N LYS A 77 1.61 -4.59 12.17
CA LYS A 77 0.28 -5.15 12.45
C LYS A 77 -0.69 -4.95 11.28
N LEU A 78 -0.66 -3.80 10.64
CA LEU A 78 -1.46 -3.54 9.45
C LEU A 78 -1.10 -4.52 8.34
N LEU A 79 0.21 -4.68 8.05
CA LEU A 79 0.70 -5.61 7.04
C LEU A 79 0.29 -7.05 7.36
N GLU A 80 0.38 -7.47 8.62
CA GLU A 80 -0.10 -8.80 9.05
C GLU A 80 -1.59 -8.99 8.80
N ARG A 81 -2.43 -8.02 9.15
CA ARG A 81 -3.88 -8.10 8.90
C ARG A 81 -4.21 -8.12 7.41
N LEU A 82 -3.48 -7.36 6.60
CA LEU A 82 -3.58 -7.43 5.14
C LEU A 82 -3.26 -8.83 4.64
N PHE A 83 -2.09 -9.39 4.98
CA PHE A 83 -1.68 -10.70 4.49
C PHE A 83 -2.58 -11.86 4.95
N LEU A 84 -3.17 -11.77 6.15
CA LEU A 84 -4.18 -12.72 6.60
C LEU A 84 -5.45 -12.65 5.74
N GLN A 85 -5.94 -11.44 5.43
CA GLN A 85 -7.10 -11.26 4.55
C GLN A 85 -6.80 -11.73 3.12
N ILE A 86 -5.62 -11.40 2.59
CA ILE A 86 -5.14 -11.81 1.27
C ILE A 86 -5.13 -13.34 1.15
N LYS A 87 -4.61 -14.03 2.19
CA LYS A 87 -4.62 -15.49 2.27
C LYS A 87 -6.03 -16.05 2.25
N GLN A 88 -6.95 -15.47 3.03
CA GLN A 88 -8.34 -15.90 3.11
C GLN A 88 -9.07 -15.79 1.76
N LEU A 89 -8.72 -14.78 0.95
CA LEU A 89 -9.29 -14.57 -0.38
C LEU A 89 -8.64 -15.44 -1.47
N GLY A 90 -7.63 -16.24 -1.14
CA GLY A 90 -6.99 -17.18 -2.07
C GLY A 90 -5.95 -16.53 -3.01
N TYR A 91 -5.53 -15.29 -2.74
CA TYR A 91 -4.44 -14.68 -3.49
C TYR A 91 -3.09 -15.30 -3.10
N GLN A 92 -2.26 -15.56 -4.10
CA GLN A 92 -0.93 -16.19 -3.95
C GLN A 92 0.20 -15.16 -4.03
N SER A 93 -0.01 -14.08 -4.79
CA SER A 93 0.96 -13.01 -4.95
C SER A 93 0.35 -11.63 -4.79
N PHE A 94 1.18 -10.67 -4.39
CA PHE A 94 0.73 -9.31 -4.11
C PHE A 94 1.75 -8.28 -4.59
N PHE A 95 1.26 -7.21 -5.21
CA PHE A 95 2.10 -6.15 -5.74
C PHE A 95 1.99 -4.89 -4.87
N VAL A 96 3.07 -4.13 -4.79
CA VAL A 96 3.07 -2.77 -4.25
C VAL A 96 3.98 -1.90 -5.10
N ASP A 97 3.50 -0.70 -5.39
CA ASP A 97 4.23 0.29 -6.15
C ASP A 97 4.68 1.39 -5.19
N VAL A 98 5.92 1.83 -5.30
CA VAL A 98 6.48 2.86 -4.43
C VAL A 98 7.49 3.69 -5.18
N LEU A 99 7.43 5.01 -5.02
CA LEU A 99 8.44 5.91 -5.59
C LEU A 99 9.83 5.47 -5.17
N ALA A 100 10.79 5.46 -6.10
CA ALA A 100 12.15 5.03 -5.82
C ALA A 100 12.76 5.81 -4.64
N GLU A 101 12.48 7.11 -4.52
CA GLU A 101 12.97 7.97 -3.44
C GLU A 101 12.27 7.75 -2.07
N ASN A 102 11.18 6.97 -2.03
CA ASN A 102 10.43 6.75 -0.80
C ASN A 102 11.06 5.63 0.04
N LYS A 103 11.50 5.98 1.26
CA LYS A 103 12.16 5.07 2.20
C LYS A 103 11.27 3.92 2.68
N THR A 104 9.94 4.04 2.56
CA THR A 104 9.00 2.94 2.85
C THR A 104 9.30 1.69 2.01
N ARG A 105 9.99 1.81 0.86
CA ARG A 105 10.47 0.64 0.10
C ARG A 105 11.25 -0.36 0.95
N TYR A 106 12.04 0.12 1.91
CA TYR A 106 12.83 -0.72 2.80
C TYR A 106 11.95 -1.50 3.80
N PHE A 107 10.79 -0.96 4.17
CA PHE A 107 9.81 -1.69 4.97
C PHE A 107 9.25 -2.88 4.17
N TYR A 108 8.93 -2.70 2.89
CA TYR A 108 8.47 -3.79 2.04
C TYR A 108 9.55 -4.86 1.83
N GLU A 109 10.78 -4.43 1.49
CA GLU A 109 11.93 -5.33 1.35
C GLU A 109 12.19 -6.12 2.64
N TYR A 110 12.14 -5.44 3.79
CA TYR A 110 12.27 -6.09 5.08
C TYR A 110 11.21 -7.16 5.27
N TYR A 111 9.96 -6.94 4.86
CA TYR A 111 8.91 -7.96 4.89
C TYR A 111 8.84 -8.85 3.64
N SER A 112 10.00 -9.13 3.02
CA SER A 112 10.18 -10.11 1.93
C SER A 112 9.59 -9.70 0.57
N ALA A 113 9.26 -8.42 0.36
CA ALA A 113 8.90 -7.95 -0.96
C ALA A 113 10.14 -8.03 -1.86
N LYS A 114 9.98 -8.60 -3.05
CA LYS A 114 11.06 -8.76 -4.04
C LYS A 114 10.89 -7.72 -5.12
N PHE A 115 12.00 -7.13 -5.59
CA PHE A 115 11.97 -6.27 -6.75
C PHE A 115 11.34 -7.01 -7.94
N TYR A 116 10.37 -6.36 -8.61
CA TYR A 116 9.74 -6.89 -9.82
C TYR A 116 10.16 -6.10 -11.06
N LYS A 117 9.97 -4.78 -11.05
CA LYS A 117 10.42 -3.88 -12.13
C LYS A 117 10.43 -2.42 -11.66
N THR A 118 11.03 -1.56 -12.47
CA THR A 118 10.88 -0.10 -12.38
C THR A 118 10.04 0.40 -13.54
N VAL A 119 9.14 1.33 -13.27
CA VAL A 119 8.36 2.06 -14.27
C VAL A 119 8.53 3.56 -14.09
N GLN A 120 8.33 4.32 -15.15
CA GLN A 120 8.35 5.78 -15.10
C GLN A 120 6.94 6.33 -15.09
N ILE A 121 6.66 7.22 -14.14
CA ILE A 121 5.38 7.92 -14.02
C ILE A 121 5.60 9.42 -14.10
N LYS A 122 4.59 10.15 -14.57
CA LYS A 122 4.62 11.62 -14.64
C LYS A 122 3.72 12.20 -13.56
N ILE A 123 4.31 12.88 -12.58
CA ILE A 123 3.60 13.58 -11.50
C ILE A 123 4.01 15.05 -11.51
N GLY A 124 3.03 15.96 -11.58
CA GLY A 124 3.29 17.41 -11.57
C GLY A 124 4.26 17.88 -12.66
N GLY A 125 4.19 17.27 -13.86
CA GLY A 125 5.11 17.59 -14.96
C GLY A 125 6.48 16.90 -14.91
N LYS A 126 6.85 16.28 -13.78
CA LYS A 126 8.14 15.61 -13.58
C LYS A 126 8.03 14.10 -13.82
N ILE A 127 9.04 13.52 -14.47
CA ILE A 127 9.19 12.06 -14.59
C ILE A 127 9.86 11.54 -13.31
N LEU A 128 9.23 10.56 -12.68
CA LEU A 128 9.68 9.90 -11.46
C LEU A 128 9.74 8.39 -11.68
N ASP A 129 10.73 7.74 -11.09
CA ASP A 129 10.81 6.29 -11.06
C ASP A 129 9.94 5.73 -9.93
N GLU A 130 9.14 4.73 -10.28
CA GLU A 130 8.33 3.93 -9.36
C GLU A 130 8.84 2.49 -9.41
N ILE A 131 9.18 1.95 -8.24
CA ILE A 131 9.63 0.58 -8.08
C ILE A 131 8.40 -0.25 -7.71
N ILE A 132 8.20 -1.33 -8.46
CA ILE A 132 7.17 -2.32 -8.20
C ILE A 132 7.83 -3.50 -7.51
N TYR A 133 7.33 -3.84 -6.33
CA TYR A 133 7.70 -5.05 -5.62
C TYR A 133 6.59 -6.10 -5.70
N ILE A 134 6.98 -7.35 -5.54
CA ILE A 134 6.08 -8.50 -5.44
C ILE A 134 6.37 -9.29 -4.17
N TRP A 135 5.32 -9.63 -3.43
CA TRP A 135 5.33 -10.76 -2.51
C TRP A 135 4.79 -11.96 -3.27
N ASP A 136 5.66 -12.93 -3.60
CA ASP A 136 5.31 -14.10 -4.41
C ASP A 136 4.92 -15.34 -3.58
N ASN A 137 4.90 -15.20 -2.26
CA ASN A 137 4.48 -16.25 -1.33
C ASN A 137 3.95 -15.60 -0.03
N VAL A 138 2.62 -15.61 0.13
CA VAL A 138 1.92 -15.05 1.30
C VAL A 138 2.35 -15.70 2.61
N ASP A 139 2.57 -17.02 2.63
CA ASP A 139 2.95 -17.75 3.84
C ASP A 139 4.33 -17.31 4.35
N LYS A 140 5.29 -17.12 3.45
CA LYS A 140 6.64 -16.63 3.79
C LYS A 140 6.59 -15.25 4.44
N VAL A 141 5.68 -14.38 4.00
CA VAL A 141 5.50 -13.05 4.58
C VAL A 141 4.91 -13.16 5.98
N LEU A 142 3.86 -13.97 6.15
CA LEU A 142 3.23 -14.21 7.45
C LEU A 142 4.20 -14.84 8.46
N GLU A 143 5.08 -15.74 8.04
CA GLU A 143 6.15 -16.27 8.89
C GLU A 143 7.12 -15.19 9.34
N LYS A 144 7.54 -14.30 8.44
CA LYS A 144 8.44 -13.20 8.78
C LYS A 144 7.80 -12.18 9.72
N LEU A 145 6.48 -11.99 9.63
CA LEU A 145 5.72 -11.10 10.50
C LEU A 145 5.55 -11.64 11.92
N LYS A 146 5.71 -12.95 12.16
CA LYS A 146 5.68 -13.52 13.51
C LYS A 146 6.92 -13.23 14.34
N ASN A 147 8.05 -12.91 13.68
CA ASN A 147 9.33 -12.57 14.29
C ASN A 147 9.47 -11.06 14.52
#